data_AF-A0A929BLX2-F1
#
_entry.id   AF-A0A929BLX2-F1
#
_cell.length_a   1.000
_cell.length_b   1.000
_cell.length_c   1.000
_cell.angle_alpha   90.00
_cell.angle_beta   90.00
_cell.angle_gamma   90.00
#
_symmetry.space_group_name_H-M   'P 1'
#
loop_
_entity.id
_entity.type
_entity.pdbx_description
1 polymer ?
#
loop_
_entity_poly.entity_id
_entity_poly.type
_entity_poly.pdbx_seq_one_letter_code
_entity_poly.pdbx_strand_id
1 'polypeptide(L)' 'SANTEEGFGRGFGRDYARFLKIAVGSARETQGWYWRGRKLLPPEVYQHRIALLDEIIALLVTEIERQIRKSHR' A
#
# COMPACT_ATOMS: atom_id res chain seq x y z
N SER A 1 4.12 6.89 2.55
CA SER A 1 3.93 7.30 1.14
C SER A 1 3.06 8.55 1.15
N ALA A 2 3.16 9.39 0.12
CA ALA A 2 2.40 10.65 0.06
C ALA A 2 0.90 10.43 0.30
N ASN A 3 0.30 9.40 -0.31
CA ASN A 3 -1.12 9.08 -0.12
C ASN A 3 -1.50 8.75 1.34
N THR A 4 -0.64 8.01 2.07
CA THR A 4 -0.90 7.70 3.48
C THR A 4 -0.87 8.96 4.35
N GLU A 5 0.13 9.83 4.15
CA GLU A 5 0.29 11.08 4.89
C GLU A 5 -0.84 12.07 4.56
N GLU A 6 -1.19 12.21 3.28
CA GLU A 6 -2.26 13.06 2.80
C GLU A 6 -3.64 12.58 3.27
N GLY A 7 -3.82 11.26 3.37
CA GLY A 7 -5.02 10.65 3.92
C GLY A 7 -5.13 10.87 5.44
N PHE A 8 -4.02 10.72 6.17
CA PHE A 8 -3.99 10.89 7.61
C PHE A 8 -4.37 12.32 8.03
N GLY A 9 -3.94 13.33 7.25
CA GLY A 9 -4.32 14.73 7.47
C GLY A 9 -5.82 15.03 7.28
N ARG A 10 -6.61 14.09 6.75
CA ARG A 10 -8.07 14.25 6.53
C ARG A 10 -8.94 13.55 7.58
N GLY A 11 -8.35 13.06 8.67
CA GLY A 11 -9.08 12.45 9.79
C GLY A 11 -9.27 10.94 9.65
N PHE A 12 -10.37 10.39 10.18
CA PHE A 12 -10.62 8.95 10.26
C PHE A 12 -11.85 8.53 9.45
N GLY A 13 -11.98 7.22 9.20
CA GLY A 13 -13.15 6.65 8.52
C GLY A 13 -13.00 6.59 7.00
N ARG A 14 -14.09 6.87 6.27
CA ARG A 14 -14.17 6.61 4.82
C ARG A 14 -13.18 7.43 4.00
N ASP A 15 -12.90 8.67 4.39
CA ASP A 15 -11.97 9.53 3.67
C ASP A 15 -10.53 9.03 3.79
N TYR A 16 -10.07 8.67 4.98
CA TYR A 16 -8.74 8.07 5.14
C TYR A 16 -8.65 6.72 4.41
N ALA A 17 -9.69 5.88 4.51
CA ALA A 17 -9.75 4.60 3.79
C ALA A 17 -9.63 4.77 2.26
N ARG A 18 -10.16 5.86 1.69
CA ARG A 18 -10.01 6.17 0.26
C ARG A 18 -8.55 6.41 -0.10
N PHE A 19 -7.81 7.19 0.67
CA PHE A 19 -6.40 7.46 0.44
C PHE A 19 -5.53 6.21 0.59
N LEU A 20 -5.83 5.36 1.57
CA LEU A 20 -5.16 4.07 1.73
C LEU A 20 -5.40 3.15 0.52
N LYS A 21 -6.60 3.15 -0.10
CA LYS A 21 -6.84 2.41 -1.36
C LYS A 21 -5.97 2.91 -2.51
N ILE A 22 -5.76 4.22 -2.61
CA ILE A 22 -4.84 4.81 -3.60
C ILE A 22 -3.40 4.34 -3.31
N ALA A 23 -2.99 4.33 -2.04
CA ALA A 23 -1.68 3.81 -1.64
C ALA A 23 -1.47 2.33 -2.02
N VAL A 24 -2.51 1.47 -1.89
CA VAL A 24 -2.46 0.07 -2.37
C VAL A 24 -2.25 0.01 -3.89
N GLY A 25 -2.93 0.88 -4.66
CA GLY A 25 -2.74 1.00 -6.10
C GLY A 25 -1.27 1.28 -6.47
N SER A 26 -0.67 2.29 -5.84
CA SER A 26 0.74 2.64 -6.05
C SER A 26 1.70 1.51 -5.66
N ALA A 27 1.42 0.79 -4.56
CA ALA A 27 2.25 -0.35 -4.13
C ALA A 27 2.20 -1.50 -5.14
N ARG A 28 1.01 -1.85 -5.65
CA ARG A 28 0.84 -2.88 -6.70
C ARG A 28 1.48 -2.49 -8.02
N GLU A 29 1.40 -1.21 -8.40
CA GLU A 29 2.10 -0.71 -9.57
C GLU A 29 3.62 -0.87 -9.42
N THR A 30 4.14 -0.57 -8.23
CA THR A 30 5.56 -0.78 -7.85
C THR A 30 5.96 -2.25 -7.94
N GLN A 31 5.12 -3.19 -7.51
CA GLN A 31 5.37 -4.63 -7.73
C GLN A 31 5.48 -4.96 -9.23
N GLY A 32 4.61 -4.38 -10.05
CA GLY A 32 4.68 -4.50 -11.51
C GLY A 32 5.99 -3.98 -12.10
N TRP A 33 6.50 -2.85 -11.59
CA TRP A 33 7.81 -2.31 -11.97
C TRP A 33 8.95 -3.26 -11.62
N TYR A 34 8.98 -3.78 -10.39
CA TYR A 34 9.97 -4.77 -9.97
C TYR A 34 9.90 -6.05 -10.80
N TRP A 35 8.71 -6.55 -11.11
CA TRP A 35 8.55 -7.73 -11.97
C TRP A 35 9.11 -7.51 -13.37
N ARG A 36 8.77 -6.38 -14.02
CA ARG A 36 9.28 -6.06 -15.37
C ARG A 36 10.80 -5.85 -15.36
N GLY A 37 11.32 -5.17 -14.35
CA GLY A 37 12.74 -4.89 -14.18
C GLY A 37 13.58 -6.01 -13.57
N ARG A 38 12.98 -7.14 -13.17
CA ARG A 38 13.68 -8.18 -12.39
C ARG A 38 14.96 -8.73 -13.03
N LYS A 39 15.07 -8.70 -14.36
CA LYS A 39 16.27 -9.14 -15.09
C LYS A 39 17.45 -8.18 -14.95
N LEU A 40 17.20 -6.94 -14.52
CA LEU A 40 18.19 -5.89 -14.30
C LEU A 40 18.66 -5.83 -12.84
N LEU A 41 18.14 -6.69 -11.97
CA LEU A 41 18.40 -6.70 -10.53
C LEU A 41 18.95 -8.06 -10.10
N PRO A 42 19.81 -8.10 -9.08
CA PRO A 42 20.13 -9.36 -8.41
C PRO A 42 18.84 -10.03 -7.88
N PRO A 43 18.70 -11.36 -7.98
CA PRO A 43 17.50 -12.08 -7.55
C PRO A 43 17.09 -11.77 -6.11
N GLU A 44 18.05 -11.65 -5.20
CA GLU A 44 17.86 -11.35 -3.79
C GLU A 44 17.26 -9.95 -3.57
N VAL A 45 17.65 -8.96 -4.39
CA VAL A 45 17.10 -7.61 -4.33
C VAL A 45 15.63 -7.63 -4.79
N TYR A 46 15.35 -8.29 -5.91
CA TYR A 46 13.98 -8.42 -6.39
C TYR A 46 13.08 -9.12 -5.36
N GLN A 47 13.52 -10.26 -4.80
CA GLN A 47 12.77 -11.02 -3.80
C GLN A 47 12.49 -10.19 -2.54
N HIS A 48 13.52 -9.54 -1.99
CA HIS A 48 13.37 -8.70 -0.81
C HIS A 48 12.37 -7.56 -1.05
N ARG A 49 12.43 -6.91 -2.22
CA ARG A 49 11.54 -5.78 -2.55
C ARG A 49 10.09 -6.23 -2.74
N ILE A 50 9.86 -7.38 -3.36
CA ILE A 50 8.51 -7.95 -3.49
C ILE A 50 7.93 -8.31 -2.13
N ALA A 51 8.69 -9.01 -1.28
CA ALA A 51 8.26 -9.37 0.07
C ALA A 51 7.89 -8.13 0.90
N LEU A 52 8.72 -7.09 0.86
CA LEU A 52 8.43 -5.83 1.54
C LEU A 52 7.15 -5.16 1.01
N LEU A 53 6.92 -5.19 -0.31
CA LEU A 53 5.69 -4.64 -0.90
C LEU A 53 4.45 -5.46 -0.50
N ASP A 54 4.56 -6.78 -0.39
CA ASP A 54 3.48 -7.64 0.11
C ASP A 54 3.11 -7.28 1.56
N GLU A 55 4.11 -7.09 2.43
CA GLU A 55 3.90 -6.64 3.81
C GLU A 55 3.21 -5.25 3.86
N ILE A 56 3.68 -4.30 3.06
CA ILE A 56 3.06 -2.96 2.97
C ILE A 56 1.60 -3.06 2.52
N ILE A 57 1.31 -3.87 1.48
CA ILE A 57 -0.05 -4.06 0.99
C ILE A 57 -0.93 -4.69 2.07
N ALA A 58 -0.44 -5.70 2.79
CA ALA A 58 -1.18 -6.33 3.89
C ALA A 58 -1.55 -5.30 4.97
N LEU A 59 -0.59 -4.50 5.42
CA LEU A 59 -0.82 -3.44 6.41
C LEU A 59 -1.85 -2.40 5.93
N LEU A 60 -1.75 -1.96 4.68
CA LEU A 60 -2.70 -1.01 4.11
C LEU A 60 -4.12 -1.57 4.02
N VAL A 61 -4.28 -2.83 3.58
CA VAL A 61 -5.58 -3.50 3.50
C VAL A 61 -6.20 -3.67 4.89
N THR A 62 -5.41 -4.12 5.89
CA THR A 62 -5.88 -4.25 7.27
C THR A 62 -6.34 -2.90 7.84
N GLU A 63 -5.61 -1.81 7.60
CA GLU A 63 -6.00 -0.50 8.10
C GLU A 63 -7.23 0.05 7.35
N ILE A 64 -7.39 -0.20 6.04
CA ILE A 64 -8.62 0.14 5.29
C ILE A 64 -9.84 -0.49 5.96
N GLU A 65 -9.80 -1.79 6.25
CA GLU A 65 -10.90 -2.50 6.90
C GLU A 65 -11.23 -1.94 8.28
N ARG A 66 -10.20 -1.59 9.05
CA ARG A 66 -10.36 -0.95 10.37
C ARG A 66 -11.04 0.42 10.25
N GLN A 67 -10.63 1.24 9.29
CA GLN A 67 -11.21 2.57 9.07
C GLN A 67 -12.66 2.49 8.57
N ILE A 68 -12.97 1.56 7.67
CA ILE A 68 -14.34 1.30 7.22
C ILE A 68 -15.21 0.89 8.42
N ARG A 69 -14.73 -0.03 9.28
CA ARG A 69 -15.48 -0.48 10.47
C ARG A 69 -15.74 0.65 11.46
N LYS A 70 -14.76 1.53 11.68
CA LYS A 70 -14.92 2.72 12.54
C LYS A 70 -15.97 3.68 12.02
N SER A 71 -16.09 3.86 10.70
CA SER A 71 -17.09 4.74 10.10
C SER A 71 -18.54 4.28 10.26
N HIS A 72 -18.77 3.02 10.65
CA HIS A 72 -20.12 2.46 10.84
C HIS A 72 -20.55 2.45 12.32
N ARG A 73 -19.70 2.96 13.23
CA ARG A 73 -20.03 3.21 14.64
C ARG A 73 -20.28 4.69 14.83
#